data_AF-A0A1F3T5G6-F1
#
_entry.id   AF-A0A1F3T5G6-F1
#
_cell.length_a   1.000
_cell.length_b   1.000
_cell.length_c   1.000
_cell.angle_alpha   90.00
_cell.angle_beta   90.00
_cell.angle_gamma   90.00
#
_symmetry.space_group_name_H-M   'P 1'
#
loop_
_entity.id
_entity.type
_entity.pdbx_description
1 polymer ?
#
loop_
_entity_poly.entity_id
_entity_poly.type
_entity_poly.pdbx_seq_one_letter_code
_entity_poly.pdbx_strand_id
1 'polypeptide(L)'
;MPFSLEGFAFFLEAIFLGIYFYGWDKISPKAHWFAGIMVFICGTLSGIFVICANAWMNAPAGFTLVDGVVTHFDPFEAMWNPAAFSQTLHMTLASYVSVGFAAAGIHAVALLKNPNSLLHQKAIQIAFCVSAVFIPIQIFSGHISAEHVAKYQPMKLAAMEGQWHTQKGAPLRILGWPNEKEERTEYDIEIPYMLSYLAYENFDAEVRGITSFPKEDRPPIWPLHISFQIMVFAGMAMLGVACLGAFLTWRKKSWVSKRWFLRLLVLCSPLGFIAVETGWVVTEVGRQPWIIYNIMRTKDALTPMPHLVFPFLIFSALYFFLGIIVIYLLKKRVF
;
A
#
# COMPACT_ATOMS: atom_id res chain seq x y z
N MET A 1 18.06 -6.64 -11.55
CA MET A 1 18.36 -7.55 -10.42
C MET A 1 17.69 -7.15 -9.08
N PRO A 2 16.48 -6.54 -9.04
CA PRO A 2 15.88 -6.12 -7.76
C PRO A 2 15.57 -7.30 -6.83
N PHE A 3 15.01 -8.40 -7.37
CA PHE A 3 14.63 -9.58 -6.58
C PHE A 3 15.81 -10.26 -5.87
N SER A 4 17.00 -10.28 -6.49
CA SER A 4 18.20 -10.82 -5.83
C SER A 4 18.69 -9.93 -4.68
N LEU A 5 18.53 -8.60 -4.81
CA LEU A 5 18.89 -7.65 -3.76
C LEU A 5 17.90 -7.68 -2.59
N GLU A 6 16.62 -7.93 -2.86
CA GLU A 6 15.63 -8.26 -1.82
C GLU A 6 16.11 -9.47 -1.01
N GLY A 7 16.46 -10.58 -1.67
CA GLY A 7 16.95 -11.78 -0.98
C GLY A 7 18.20 -11.53 -0.14
N PHE A 8 19.13 -10.69 -0.62
CA PHE A 8 20.29 -10.27 0.16
C PHE A 8 19.90 -9.46 1.41
N ALA A 9 19.01 -8.47 1.25
CA ALA A 9 18.53 -7.64 2.35
C ALA A 9 17.78 -8.47 3.39
N PHE A 10 16.89 -9.37 2.96
CA PHE A 10 16.17 -10.29 3.83
C PHE A 10 17.10 -11.22 4.61
N PHE A 11 18.13 -11.77 3.95
CA PHE A 11 19.11 -12.61 4.65
C PHE A 11 19.90 -11.83 5.70
N LEU A 12 20.31 -10.60 5.38
CA LEU A 12 21.00 -9.72 6.32
C LEU A 12 20.09 -9.35 7.51
N GLU A 13 18.82 -9.05 7.24
CA GLU A 13 17.80 -8.85 8.27
C GLU A 13 17.72 -10.06 9.20
N ALA A 14 17.63 -11.28 8.65
CA ALA A 14 17.53 -12.51 9.42
C ALA A 14 18.75 -12.73 10.34
N ILE A 15 19.96 -12.41 9.88
CA ILE A 15 21.18 -12.46 10.71
C ILE A 15 21.03 -11.50 11.89
N PHE A 16 20.72 -10.22 11.64
CA PHE A 16 20.61 -9.22 12.69
C PHE A 16 19.43 -9.46 13.62
N LEU A 17 18.34 -10.04 13.12
CA LEU A 17 17.19 -10.46 13.92
C LEU A 17 17.56 -11.61 14.85
N GLY A 18 18.36 -12.57 14.38
CA GLY A 18 18.95 -13.62 15.22
C GLY A 18 19.84 -13.04 16.32
N ILE A 19 20.70 -12.08 16.00
CA ILE A 19 21.52 -11.36 16.98
C ILE A 19 20.63 -10.62 17.99
N TYR A 20 19.57 -9.95 17.52
CA TYR A 20 18.66 -9.20 18.37
C TYR A 20 17.90 -10.10 19.36
N PHE A 21 17.39 -11.25 18.92
CA PHE A 21 16.66 -12.17 19.80
C PHE A 21 17.57 -12.93 20.76
N TYR A 22 18.73 -13.41 20.30
CA TYR A 22 19.58 -14.28 21.12
C TYR A 22 20.74 -13.55 21.82
N GLY A 23 20.90 -12.25 21.58
CA GLY A 23 22.02 -11.45 22.06
C GLY A 23 21.79 -10.71 23.39
N TRP A 24 20.57 -10.67 23.93
CA TRP A 24 20.19 -9.76 25.03
C TRP A 24 21.20 -9.73 26.21
N ASP A 25 21.62 -10.90 26.69
CA ASP A 25 22.60 -11.04 27.79
C ASP A 25 24.00 -11.46 27.33
N LYS A 26 24.25 -11.47 26.01
CA LYS A 26 25.50 -11.98 25.40
C LYS A 26 26.34 -10.92 24.69
N ILE A 27 25.75 -9.79 24.31
CA ILE A 27 26.43 -8.69 23.64
C ILE A 27 26.20 -7.38 24.38
N SER A 28 27.02 -6.36 24.10
CA SER A 28 26.84 -5.05 24.73
C SER A 28 25.49 -4.41 24.34
N PRO A 29 24.87 -3.60 25.21
CA PRO A 29 23.61 -2.91 24.90
C PRO A 29 23.67 -2.06 23.62
N LYS A 30 24.82 -1.47 23.30
CA LYS A 30 25.03 -0.71 22.07
C LYS A 30 25.01 -1.61 20.82
N ALA A 31 25.62 -2.78 20.90
CA ALA A 31 25.60 -3.77 19.81
C ALA A 31 24.20 -4.34 19.62
N HIS A 32 23.46 -4.57 20.70
CA HIS A 32 22.06 -5.01 20.63
C HIS A 32 21.16 -3.96 19.98
N TRP A 33 21.30 -2.70 20.36
CA TRP A 33 20.57 -1.59 19.73
C TRP A 33 20.92 -1.43 18.25
N PHE A 34 22.21 -1.53 17.90
CA PHE A 34 22.66 -1.51 16.50
C PHE A 34 22.04 -2.64 15.67
N ALA A 35 21.95 -3.87 16.23
CA ALA A 35 21.28 -4.98 15.55
C ALA A 35 19.81 -4.66 15.23
N GLY A 36 19.09 -4.03 16.16
CA GLY A 36 17.72 -3.57 15.92
C GLY A 36 17.61 -2.54 14.78
N ILE A 37 18.56 -1.60 14.68
CA ILE A 37 18.61 -0.64 13.57
C ILE A 37 18.87 -1.35 12.24
N MET A 38 19.77 -2.34 12.23
CA MET A 38 20.05 -3.11 11.02
C MET A 38 18.84 -3.90 10.56
N VAL A 39 18.05 -4.50 11.48
CA VAL A 39 16.77 -5.13 11.13
C VAL A 39 15.84 -4.14 10.43
N PHE A 40 15.69 -2.93 11.00
CA PHE A 40 14.87 -1.88 10.38
C PHE A 40 15.36 -1.49 8.97
N ILE A 41 16.65 -1.22 8.81
CA ILE A 41 17.23 -0.82 7.52
C ILE A 41 17.09 -1.95 6.48
N CYS A 42 17.43 -3.19 6.87
CA CYS A 42 17.40 -4.32 5.96
C CYS A 42 15.97 -4.66 5.53
N GLY A 43 15.00 -4.68 6.45
CA GLY A 43 13.60 -4.91 6.10
C GLY A 43 13.05 -3.81 5.19
N THR A 44 13.43 -2.56 5.43
CA THR A 44 13.06 -1.44 4.54
C THR A 44 13.64 -1.61 3.14
N LEU A 45 14.94 -1.95 3.04
CA LEU A 45 15.61 -2.19 1.77
C LEU A 45 15.01 -3.38 1.02
N SER A 46 14.66 -4.46 1.72
CA SER A 46 13.98 -5.62 1.16
C SER A 46 12.66 -5.19 0.49
N GLY A 47 11.84 -4.42 1.21
CA GLY A 47 10.60 -3.85 0.68
C GLY A 47 10.84 -2.93 -0.53
N ILE A 48 11.85 -2.07 -0.49
CA ILE A 48 12.18 -1.19 -1.62
C ILE A 48 12.56 -2.01 -2.86
N PHE A 49 13.44 -3.01 -2.71
CA PHE A 49 13.91 -3.79 -3.85
C PHE A 49 12.79 -4.60 -4.49
N VAL A 50 11.91 -5.25 -3.72
CA VAL A 50 10.79 -5.99 -4.32
C VAL A 50 9.81 -5.05 -5.03
N ILE A 51 9.58 -3.86 -4.49
CA ILE A 51 8.73 -2.86 -5.13
C ILE A 51 9.37 -2.29 -6.39
N CYS A 52 10.70 -2.16 -6.49
CA CYS A 52 11.35 -1.80 -7.75
C CYS A 52 11.02 -2.80 -8.88
N ALA A 53 10.88 -4.09 -8.57
CA ALA A 53 10.46 -5.09 -9.55
C ALA A 53 9.01 -4.85 -10.01
N ASN A 54 8.10 -4.62 -9.07
CA ASN A 54 6.70 -4.30 -9.38
C ASN A 54 6.56 -2.98 -10.17
N ALA A 55 7.33 -1.96 -9.78
CA ALA A 55 7.38 -0.68 -10.44
C ALA A 55 7.83 -0.81 -11.91
N TRP A 56 8.83 -1.64 -12.18
CA TRP A 56 9.27 -1.91 -13.55
C TRP A 56 8.17 -2.58 -14.38
N MET A 57 7.36 -3.47 -13.79
CA MET A 57 6.21 -4.05 -14.48
C MET A 57 5.14 -3.00 -14.83
N ASN A 58 5.04 -1.92 -14.05
CA ASN A 58 4.10 -0.81 -14.30
C ASN A 58 4.66 0.23 -15.28
N ALA A 59 5.95 0.54 -15.21
CA ALA A 59 6.63 1.50 -16.07
C ALA A 59 7.95 0.90 -16.59
N PRO A 60 7.89 -0.02 -17.57
CA PRO A 60 9.07 -0.70 -18.09
C PRO A 60 10.07 0.28 -18.72
N ALA A 61 11.34 0.16 -18.35
CA ALA A 61 12.47 0.98 -18.84
C ALA A 61 13.78 0.18 -18.82
N GLY A 62 14.86 0.71 -19.40
CA GLY A 62 16.18 0.08 -19.39
C GLY A 62 16.34 -1.11 -20.34
N PHE A 63 15.60 -1.15 -21.45
CA PHE A 63 15.79 -2.16 -22.50
C PHE A 63 15.28 -1.69 -23.87
N THR A 64 15.74 -2.36 -24.92
CA THR A 64 15.27 -2.17 -26.30
C THR A 64 14.57 -3.43 -26.80
N LEU A 65 13.38 -3.29 -27.39
CA LEU A 65 12.72 -4.40 -28.07
C LEU A 65 13.12 -4.42 -29.55
N VAL A 66 13.71 -5.53 -29.99
CA VAL A 66 13.96 -5.83 -31.41
C VAL A 66 13.23 -7.13 -31.73
N ASP A 67 12.25 -7.07 -32.64
CA ASP A 67 11.41 -8.22 -33.03
C ASP A 67 10.75 -8.96 -31.86
N GLY A 68 10.32 -8.23 -30.83
CA GLY A 68 9.71 -8.80 -29.61
C GLY A 68 10.71 -9.41 -28.63
N VAL A 69 12.01 -9.36 -28.93
CA VAL A 69 13.08 -9.82 -28.05
C VAL A 69 13.68 -8.64 -27.31
N VAL A 70 13.83 -8.78 -26.00
CA VAL A 70 14.53 -7.82 -25.15
C VAL A 70 16.02 -7.87 -25.47
N THR A 71 16.56 -6.74 -25.93
CA THR A 71 17.98 -6.51 -26.24
C THR A 71 18.50 -5.31 -25.43
N HIS A 72 19.81 -5.21 -25.26
CA HIS A 72 20.48 -4.07 -24.58
C HIS A 72 19.83 -3.70 -23.23
N PHE A 73 19.96 -4.59 -22.24
CA PHE A 73 19.37 -4.41 -20.92
C PHE A 73 20.32 -3.60 -20.00
N ASP A 74 19.84 -2.49 -19.46
CA ASP A 74 20.48 -1.74 -18.37
C ASP A 74 19.80 -2.07 -17.03
N PRO A 75 20.47 -2.83 -16.14
CA PRO A 75 19.91 -3.19 -14.85
C PRO A 75 19.61 -2.02 -13.92
N PHE A 76 20.36 -0.94 -14.01
CA PHE A 76 20.19 0.24 -13.15
C PHE A 76 19.01 1.08 -13.60
N GLU A 77 18.88 1.31 -14.92
CA GLU A 77 17.72 2.01 -15.47
C GLU A 77 16.43 1.22 -15.26
N ALA A 78 16.47 -0.11 -15.43
CA ALA A 78 15.31 -0.97 -15.14
C ALA A 78 14.92 -0.92 -13.65
N MET A 79 15.90 -0.90 -12.74
CA MET A 79 15.63 -0.84 -11.30
C MET A 79 15.11 0.53 -10.87
N TRP A 80 15.66 1.61 -11.41
CA TRP A 80 15.25 3.00 -11.16
C TRP A 80 14.33 3.52 -12.27
N ASN A 81 13.38 2.68 -12.67
CA ASN A 81 12.36 3.03 -13.65
C ASN A 81 11.47 4.18 -13.16
N PRO A 82 10.68 4.82 -14.05
CA PRO A 82 9.89 5.99 -13.69
C PRO A 82 8.93 5.82 -12.51
N ALA A 83 8.44 4.59 -12.25
CA ALA A 83 7.52 4.30 -11.16
C ALA A 83 8.21 3.93 -9.84
N ALA A 84 9.53 3.66 -9.86
CA ALA A 84 10.26 3.12 -8.72
C ALA A 84 10.16 4.05 -7.50
N PHE A 85 10.39 5.34 -7.69
CA PHE A 85 10.38 6.30 -6.58
C PHE A 85 8.99 6.43 -5.93
N SER A 86 7.94 6.69 -6.72
CA SER A 86 6.59 6.90 -6.18
C SER A 86 6.06 5.64 -5.49
N GLN A 87 6.22 4.47 -6.10
CA GLN A 87 5.72 3.21 -5.53
C GLN A 87 6.51 2.78 -4.29
N THR A 88 7.85 2.87 -4.30
CA THR A 88 8.66 2.49 -3.13
C THR A 88 8.39 3.42 -1.95
N LEU A 89 8.30 4.73 -2.18
CA LEU A 89 7.95 5.71 -1.16
C LEU A 89 6.56 5.41 -0.58
N HIS A 90 5.54 5.27 -1.43
CA HIS A 90 4.17 5.08 -1.00
C HIS A 90 3.97 3.76 -0.26
N MET A 91 4.53 2.65 -0.76
CA MET A 91 4.39 1.35 -0.10
C MET A 91 5.15 1.28 1.24
N THR A 92 6.35 1.86 1.31
CA THR A 92 7.14 1.89 2.56
C THR A 92 6.38 2.65 3.65
N LEU A 93 5.88 3.85 3.33
CA LEU A 93 5.09 4.66 4.25
C LEU A 93 3.77 3.97 4.64
N ALA A 94 3.06 3.35 3.67
CA ALA A 94 1.84 2.59 3.93
C ALA A 94 2.08 1.46 4.94
N SER A 95 3.20 0.74 4.83
CA SER A 95 3.54 -0.35 5.75
C SER A 95 3.79 0.16 7.18
N TYR A 96 4.48 1.29 7.35
CA TYR A 96 4.71 1.89 8.67
C TYR A 96 3.43 2.39 9.33
N VAL A 97 2.57 3.07 8.55
CA VAL A 97 1.27 3.51 9.05
C VAL A 97 0.43 2.30 9.44
N SER A 98 0.35 1.28 8.57
CA SER A 98 -0.46 0.09 8.78
C SER A 98 -0.05 -0.67 10.05
N VAL A 99 1.22 -1.03 10.15
CA VAL A 99 1.76 -1.77 11.31
C VAL A 99 1.72 -0.92 12.58
N GLY A 100 1.96 0.39 12.48
CA GLY A 100 1.91 1.29 13.63
C GLY A 100 0.51 1.44 14.21
N PHE A 101 -0.53 1.59 13.38
CA PHE A 101 -1.93 1.58 13.85
C PHE A 101 -2.34 0.20 14.39
N ALA A 102 -1.89 -0.90 13.78
CA ALA A 102 -2.15 -2.24 14.28
C ALA A 102 -1.53 -2.45 15.68
N ALA A 103 -0.26 -2.09 15.87
CA ALA A 103 0.44 -2.18 17.14
C ALA A 103 -0.22 -1.29 18.21
N ALA A 104 -0.58 -0.05 17.86
CA ALA A 104 -1.30 0.84 18.76
C ALA A 104 -2.67 0.26 19.16
N GLY A 105 -3.41 -0.33 18.22
CA GLY A 105 -4.68 -0.99 18.47
C GLY A 105 -4.58 -2.22 19.38
N ILE A 106 -3.60 -3.08 19.17
CA ILE A 106 -3.34 -4.25 20.04
C ILE A 106 -3.08 -3.80 21.47
N HIS A 107 -2.19 -2.83 21.67
CA HIS A 107 -1.91 -2.30 23.00
C HIS A 107 -3.09 -1.51 23.58
N ALA A 108 -3.94 -0.89 22.76
CA ALA A 108 -5.17 -0.24 23.21
C ALA A 108 -6.18 -1.26 23.77
N VAL A 109 -6.35 -2.43 23.15
CA VAL A 109 -7.16 -3.52 23.71
C VAL A 109 -6.62 -3.95 25.08
N ALA A 110 -5.30 -4.15 25.18
CA ALA A 110 -4.68 -4.56 26.44
C ALA A 110 -4.80 -3.50 27.55
N LEU A 111 -4.65 -2.22 27.21
CA LEU A 111 -4.82 -1.11 28.14
C LEU A 111 -6.29 -0.92 28.57
N LEU A 112 -7.27 -1.21 27.69
CA LEU A 112 -8.69 -1.21 28.06
C LEU A 112 -9.01 -2.28 29.11
N LYS A 113 -8.32 -3.42 29.10
CA LYS A 113 -8.43 -4.48 30.11
C LYS A 113 -7.65 -4.17 31.39
N ASN A 114 -6.45 -3.59 31.26
CA ASN A 114 -5.59 -3.21 32.39
C ASN A 114 -5.18 -1.72 32.31
N PRO A 115 -6.04 -0.80 32.80
CA PRO A 115 -5.85 0.65 32.60
C PRO A 115 -4.57 1.25 33.20
N ASN A 116 -3.97 0.58 34.19
CA ASN A 116 -2.81 1.09 34.92
C ASN A 116 -1.47 0.58 34.36
N SER A 117 -1.48 -0.20 33.27
CA SER A 117 -0.26 -0.74 32.66
C SER A 117 0.58 0.34 31.97
N LEU A 118 1.70 0.72 32.59
CA LEU A 118 2.66 1.67 32.00
C LEU A 118 3.22 1.18 30.66
N LEU A 119 3.45 -0.13 30.53
CA LEU A 119 3.95 -0.75 29.30
C LEU A 119 3.03 -0.43 28.11
N HIS A 120 1.73 -0.69 28.24
CA HIS A 120 0.79 -0.44 27.15
C HIS A 120 0.59 1.05 26.88
N GLN A 121 0.61 1.89 27.91
CA GLN A 121 0.56 3.34 27.70
C GLN A 121 1.74 3.85 26.86
N LYS A 122 2.97 3.40 27.17
CA LYS A 122 4.17 3.78 26.41
C LYS A 122 4.19 3.18 25.01
N ALA A 123 3.80 1.92 24.86
CA ALA A 123 3.77 1.27 23.56
C ALA A 123 2.76 1.95 22.61
N ILE A 124 1.57 2.31 23.10
CA ILE A 124 0.59 3.10 22.32
C ILE A 124 1.18 4.44 21.91
N GLN A 125 1.84 5.16 22.83
CA GLN A 125 2.45 6.46 22.52
C GLN A 125 3.48 6.34 21.39
N ILE A 126 4.38 5.36 21.46
CA ILE A 126 5.42 5.16 20.45
C ILE A 126 4.78 4.81 19.10
N ALA A 127 3.96 3.75 19.05
CA ALA A 127 3.37 3.26 17.82
C ALA A 127 2.45 4.30 17.14
N PHE A 128 1.63 4.99 17.94
CA PHE A 128 0.74 6.02 17.43
C PHE A 128 1.51 7.27 16.97
N CYS A 129 2.52 7.73 17.71
CA CYS A 129 3.31 8.90 17.29
C CYS A 129 4.03 8.65 15.97
N VAL A 130 4.63 7.47 15.79
CA VAL A 130 5.25 7.06 14.53
C VAL A 130 4.22 7.11 13.40
N SER A 131 3.05 6.48 13.59
CA SER A 131 1.97 6.47 12.59
C SER A 131 1.44 7.88 12.28
N ALA A 132 1.29 8.72 13.30
CA ALA A 132 0.76 10.08 13.19
C ALA A 132 1.71 11.01 12.43
N VAL A 133 3.02 10.76 12.49
CA VAL A 133 4.02 11.49 11.69
C VAL A 133 4.03 11.00 10.24
N PHE A 134 3.89 9.70 10.01
CA PHE A 134 3.95 9.14 8.66
C PHE A 134 2.65 9.28 7.87
N ILE A 135 1.46 9.33 8.50
CA ILE A 135 0.20 9.40 7.75
C ILE A 135 0.04 10.66 6.89
N PRO A 136 0.43 11.89 7.30
CA PRO A 136 0.39 13.04 6.39
C PRO A 136 1.34 12.88 5.20
N ILE A 137 2.51 12.30 5.44
CA ILE A 137 3.51 12.01 4.39
C ILE A 137 2.97 10.94 3.43
N GLN A 138 2.23 9.95 3.95
CA GLN A 138 1.57 8.91 3.15
C GLN A 138 0.47 9.49 2.24
N ILE A 139 -0.31 10.47 2.71
CA ILE A 139 -1.30 11.14 1.86
C ILE A 139 -0.60 11.93 0.74
N PHE A 140 0.48 12.64 1.07
CA PHE A 140 1.26 13.36 0.08
C PHE A 140 1.94 12.44 -0.94
N SER A 141 2.52 11.31 -0.50
CA SER A 141 3.08 10.30 -1.42
C SER A 141 2.01 9.67 -2.31
N GLY A 142 0.76 9.59 -1.84
CA GLY A 142 -0.40 9.17 -2.64
C GLY A 142 -0.71 10.14 -3.77
N HIS A 143 -0.64 11.45 -3.52
CA HIS A 143 -0.78 12.46 -4.56
C HIS A 143 0.33 12.35 -5.62
N ILE A 144 1.60 12.21 -5.21
CA ILE A 144 2.73 11.96 -6.13
C ILE A 144 2.47 10.69 -6.98
N SER A 145 1.92 9.65 -6.35
CA SER A 145 1.58 8.40 -7.04
C SER A 145 0.44 8.59 -8.05
N ALA A 146 -0.57 9.39 -7.71
CA ALA A 146 -1.68 9.70 -8.62
C ALA A 146 -1.22 10.49 -9.85
N GLU A 147 -0.36 11.50 -9.68
CA GLU A 147 0.26 12.25 -10.79
C GLU A 147 1.11 11.34 -11.68
N HIS A 148 1.89 10.44 -11.06
CA HIS A 148 2.66 9.45 -11.80
C HIS A 148 1.73 8.56 -12.66
N VAL A 149 0.65 8.04 -12.07
CA VAL A 149 -0.34 7.23 -12.80
C VAL A 149 -1.02 8.05 -13.88
N ALA A 150 -1.35 9.32 -13.64
CA ALA A 150 -1.94 10.23 -14.64
C ALA A 150 -1.05 10.37 -15.90
N LYS A 151 0.27 10.42 -15.70
CA LYS A 151 1.25 10.57 -16.77
C LYS A 151 1.54 9.27 -17.52
N TYR A 152 1.77 8.17 -16.79
CA TYR A 152 2.27 6.92 -17.39
C TYR A 152 1.17 5.88 -17.65
N GLN A 153 0.08 5.91 -16.88
CA GLN A 153 -1.02 4.95 -16.97
C GLN A 153 -2.39 5.66 -16.88
N PRO A 154 -2.72 6.59 -17.81
CA PRO A 154 -3.94 7.39 -17.73
C PRO A 154 -5.23 6.55 -17.74
N MET A 155 -5.20 5.36 -18.35
CA MET A 155 -6.31 4.41 -18.31
C MET A 155 -6.59 3.87 -16.89
N LYS A 156 -5.53 3.62 -16.11
CA LYS A 156 -5.65 3.22 -14.70
C LYS A 156 -6.24 4.36 -13.89
N LEU A 157 -5.76 5.60 -14.06
CA LEU A 157 -6.34 6.78 -13.40
C LEU A 157 -7.84 6.91 -13.73
N ALA A 158 -8.19 6.86 -15.01
CA ALA A 158 -9.58 7.03 -15.44
C ALA A 158 -10.50 5.97 -14.82
N ALA A 159 -10.03 4.73 -14.72
CA ALA A 159 -10.79 3.65 -14.10
C ALA A 159 -10.81 3.73 -12.56
N MET A 160 -9.74 4.21 -11.90
CA MET A 160 -9.74 4.52 -10.46
C MET A 160 -10.78 5.59 -10.11
N GLU A 161 -10.90 6.61 -10.94
CA GLU A 161 -11.76 7.78 -10.71
C GLU A 161 -13.16 7.65 -11.33
N GLY A 162 -13.45 6.54 -12.01
CA GLY A 162 -14.71 6.35 -12.72
C GLY A 162 -14.96 7.44 -13.78
N GLN A 163 -13.91 7.94 -14.42
CA GLN A 163 -13.95 8.96 -15.46
C GLN A 163 -14.18 8.30 -16.82
N TRP A 164 -15.43 8.27 -17.28
CA TRP A 164 -15.80 7.55 -18.50
C TRP A 164 -15.42 8.27 -19.78
N HIS A 165 -15.76 9.55 -19.87
CA HIS A 165 -15.55 10.36 -21.07
C HIS A 165 -14.39 11.33 -20.89
N THR A 166 -13.64 11.61 -21.95
CA THR A 166 -12.57 12.61 -21.89
C THR A 166 -13.21 13.99 -21.71
N GLN A 167 -12.74 14.74 -20.73
CA GLN A 167 -13.23 16.10 -20.50
C GLN A 167 -12.15 17.00 -19.88
N LYS A 168 -12.24 18.29 -20.16
CA LYS A 168 -11.52 19.34 -19.42
C LYS A 168 -12.23 19.63 -18.11
N GLY A 169 -11.48 19.97 -17.07
CA GLY A 169 -12.08 20.23 -15.75
C GLY A 169 -12.82 19.03 -15.19
N ALA A 170 -12.21 17.84 -15.29
CA ALA A 170 -12.78 16.61 -14.79
C ALA A 170 -13.01 16.69 -13.26
N PRO A 171 -14.19 16.27 -12.77
CA PRO A 171 -14.46 16.25 -11.34
C PRO A 171 -13.74 15.09 -10.67
N LEU A 172 -13.37 15.27 -9.41
CA LEU A 172 -13.03 14.15 -8.53
C LEU A 172 -14.33 13.48 -8.10
N ARG A 173 -14.42 12.15 -8.23
CA ARG A 173 -15.59 11.38 -7.80
C ARG A 173 -15.34 10.74 -6.46
N ILE A 174 -16.19 11.08 -5.50
CA ILE A 174 -16.20 10.47 -4.18
C ILE A 174 -17.36 9.47 -4.12
N LEU A 175 -17.08 8.25 -3.67
CA LEU A 175 -18.01 7.11 -3.79
C LEU A 175 -18.35 6.86 -5.27
N GLY A 176 -19.48 6.22 -5.52
CA GLY A 176 -19.95 5.89 -6.85
C GLY A 176 -19.89 4.41 -7.16
N TRP A 177 -20.76 3.99 -8.08
CA TRP A 177 -20.84 2.65 -8.62
C TRP A 177 -20.63 2.70 -10.14
N PRO A 178 -19.48 2.23 -10.66
CA PRO A 178 -19.22 2.23 -12.09
C PRO A 178 -20.20 1.32 -12.84
N ASN A 179 -20.88 1.86 -13.86
CA ASN A 179 -21.79 1.13 -14.72
C ASN A 179 -21.23 1.09 -16.16
N GLU A 180 -20.62 -0.04 -16.51
CA GLU A 180 -20.02 -0.27 -17.83
C GLU A 180 -21.01 -0.24 -19.00
N LYS A 181 -22.29 -0.55 -18.76
CA LYS A 181 -23.32 -0.54 -19.81
C LYS A 181 -23.74 0.88 -20.17
N GLU A 182 -23.86 1.71 -19.15
CA GLU A 182 -24.31 3.10 -19.27
C GLU A 182 -23.14 4.07 -19.45
N GLU A 183 -21.91 3.56 -19.42
CA GLU A 183 -20.65 4.33 -19.48
C GLU A 183 -20.66 5.56 -18.54
N ARG A 184 -21.18 5.36 -17.33
CA ARG A 184 -21.22 6.38 -16.27
C ARG A 184 -20.99 5.77 -14.90
N THR A 185 -20.61 6.61 -13.95
CA THR A 185 -20.55 6.26 -12.53
C THR A 185 -21.84 6.75 -11.90
N GLU A 186 -22.55 5.87 -11.19
CA GLU A 186 -23.83 6.20 -10.56
C GLU A 186 -23.64 6.44 -9.06
N TYR A 187 -24.46 7.31 -8.46
CA TYR A 187 -24.42 7.59 -7.00
C TYR A 187 -23.10 8.18 -6.48
N ASP A 188 -22.33 8.83 -7.33
CA ASP A 188 -21.12 9.55 -6.98
C ASP A 188 -21.43 10.97 -6.48
N ILE A 189 -20.47 11.50 -5.71
CA ILE A 189 -20.44 12.91 -5.32
C ILE A 189 -19.27 13.54 -6.07
N GLU A 190 -19.59 14.41 -7.02
CA GLU A 190 -18.59 15.10 -7.83
C GLU A 190 -18.09 16.38 -7.14
N ILE A 191 -16.76 16.54 -7.08
CA ILE A 191 -16.11 17.81 -6.77
C ILE A 191 -15.57 18.39 -8.08
N PRO A 192 -16.19 19.44 -8.65
CA PRO A 192 -15.82 19.98 -9.96
C PRO A 192 -14.34 20.35 -10.05
N TYR A 193 -13.73 20.10 -11.22
CA TYR A 193 -12.34 20.44 -11.57
C TYR A 193 -11.22 19.79 -10.73
N MET A 194 -11.59 19.09 -9.65
CA MET A 194 -10.63 18.62 -8.65
C MET A 194 -9.74 17.48 -9.16
N LEU A 195 -10.26 16.60 -10.02
CA LEU A 195 -9.45 15.54 -10.61
C LEU A 195 -8.40 16.12 -11.57
N SER A 196 -8.78 17.08 -12.42
CA SER A 196 -7.83 17.79 -13.30
C SER A 196 -6.71 18.45 -12.49
N TYR A 197 -7.04 19.11 -11.38
CA TYR A 197 -6.05 19.73 -10.50
C TYR A 197 -5.15 18.70 -9.80
N LEU A 198 -5.71 17.64 -9.22
CA LEU A 198 -4.93 16.63 -8.51
C LEU A 198 -4.05 15.77 -9.42
N ALA A 199 -4.41 15.63 -10.69
CA ALA A 199 -3.67 14.83 -11.67
C ALA A 199 -2.61 15.63 -12.44
N TYR A 200 -2.85 16.93 -12.69
CA TYR A 200 -2.04 17.74 -13.60
C TYR A 200 -1.73 19.16 -13.08
N GLU A 201 -2.06 19.47 -11.82
CA GLU A 201 -1.90 20.80 -11.19
C GLU A 201 -2.59 21.95 -11.96
N ASN A 202 -3.60 21.63 -12.78
CA ASN A 202 -4.32 22.60 -13.59
C ASN A 202 -5.81 22.24 -13.66
N PHE A 203 -6.67 23.15 -13.20
CA PHE A 203 -8.13 22.96 -13.19
C PHE A 203 -8.73 22.75 -14.59
N ASP A 204 -8.11 23.26 -15.65
CA ASP A 204 -8.60 23.12 -17.04
C ASP A 204 -7.93 21.97 -17.80
N ALA A 205 -7.08 21.17 -17.14
CA ALA A 205 -6.42 20.03 -17.77
C ALA A 205 -7.45 19.01 -18.28
N GLU A 206 -7.17 18.45 -19.46
CA GLU A 206 -7.96 17.39 -20.06
C GLU A 206 -7.58 16.05 -19.43
N VAL A 207 -8.56 15.37 -18.82
CA VAL A 207 -8.39 14.02 -18.28
C VAL A 207 -8.99 13.03 -19.27
N ARG A 208 -8.18 12.06 -19.71
CA ARG A 208 -8.63 11.02 -20.64
C ARG A 208 -9.65 10.10 -19.97
N GLY A 209 -10.78 9.89 -20.63
CA GLY A 209 -11.80 8.96 -20.16
C GLY A 209 -11.53 7.51 -20.54
N ILE A 210 -12.11 6.58 -19.78
CA ILE A 210 -12.07 5.12 -20.03
C ILE A 210 -12.50 4.79 -21.47
N THR A 211 -13.53 5.47 -22.00
CA THR A 211 -14.07 5.17 -23.33
C THR A 211 -13.12 5.55 -24.47
N SER A 212 -12.09 6.37 -24.19
CA SER A 212 -11.04 6.72 -25.16
C SER A 212 -9.99 5.62 -25.40
N PHE A 213 -10.04 4.53 -24.63
CA PHE A 213 -9.10 3.39 -24.74
C PHE A 213 -9.79 2.17 -25.36
N PRO A 214 -9.08 1.30 -26.11
CA PRO A 214 -9.64 0.04 -26.64
C PRO A 214 -10.19 -0.84 -25.51
N LYS A 215 -11.33 -1.52 -25.73
CA LYS A 215 -12.00 -2.32 -24.68
C LYS A 215 -11.13 -3.46 -24.16
N GLU A 216 -10.36 -4.06 -25.05
CA GLU A 216 -9.42 -5.14 -24.81
C GLU A 216 -8.21 -4.73 -23.95
N ASP A 217 -7.99 -3.43 -23.75
CA ASP A 217 -6.88 -2.92 -22.93
C ASP A 217 -7.36 -2.43 -21.56
N ARG A 218 -8.67 -2.26 -21.36
CA ARG A 218 -9.23 -1.69 -20.14
C ARG A 218 -9.07 -2.67 -18.96
N PRO A 219 -8.61 -2.19 -17.78
CA PRO A 219 -8.67 -2.99 -16.57
C PRO A 219 -10.12 -3.17 -16.11
N PRO A 220 -10.40 -4.14 -15.22
CA PRO A 220 -11.69 -4.24 -14.54
C PRO A 220 -12.01 -2.94 -13.76
N ILE A 221 -13.05 -2.21 -14.16
CA ILE A 221 -13.31 -0.85 -13.67
C ILE A 221 -13.92 -0.87 -12.27
N TRP A 222 -14.97 -1.68 -12.07
CA TRP A 222 -15.67 -1.78 -10.79
C TRP A 222 -14.74 -2.08 -9.59
N PRO A 223 -13.94 -3.17 -9.59
CA PRO A 223 -13.10 -3.49 -8.43
C PRO A 223 -12.00 -2.44 -8.23
N LEU A 224 -11.48 -1.85 -9.31
CA LEU A 224 -10.46 -0.83 -9.25
C LEU A 224 -10.96 0.46 -8.57
N HIS A 225 -12.12 0.97 -9.01
CA HIS A 225 -12.72 2.18 -8.43
C HIS A 225 -13.05 1.99 -6.94
N ILE A 226 -13.72 0.88 -6.58
CA ILE A 226 -14.11 0.61 -5.20
C ILE A 226 -12.88 0.44 -4.29
N SER A 227 -11.85 -0.26 -4.75
CA SER A 227 -10.59 -0.40 -3.99
C SER A 227 -9.89 0.95 -3.80
N PHE A 228 -9.89 1.82 -4.82
CA PHE A 228 -9.34 3.17 -4.70
C PHE A 228 -10.09 4.00 -3.65
N GLN A 229 -11.42 4.00 -3.69
CA GLN A 229 -12.24 4.69 -2.69
C GLN A 229 -11.95 4.18 -1.28
N ILE A 230 -11.98 2.86 -1.05
CA ILE A 230 -11.71 2.26 0.27
C ILE A 230 -10.31 2.65 0.78
N MET A 231 -9.29 2.60 -0.09
CA MET A 231 -7.92 2.98 0.26
C MET A 231 -7.85 4.44 0.73
N VAL A 232 -8.41 5.37 -0.04
CA VAL A 232 -8.40 6.80 0.27
C VAL A 232 -9.20 7.07 1.55
N PHE A 233 -10.40 6.50 1.71
CA PHE A 233 -11.21 6.67 2.92
C PHE A 233 -10.51 6.13 4.16
N ALA A 234 -9.86 4.96 4.08
CA ALA A 234 -9.11 4.41 5.19
C ALA A 234 -7.91 5.29 5.56
N GLY A 235 -7.17 5.81 4.57
CA GLY A 235 -6.09 6.77 4.77
C GLY A 235 -6.56 8.05 5.45
N MET A 236 -7.65 8.65 4.96
CA MET A 236 -8.23 9.87 5.51
C MET A 236 -8.81 9.67 6.92
N ALA A 237 -9.41 8.50 7.20
CA ALA A 237 -9.86 8.15 8.54
C ALA A 237 -8.69 8.06 9.52
N MET A 238 -7.61 7.36 9.14
CA MET A 238 -6.39 7.28 9.95
C MET A 238 -5.74 8.65 10.16
N LEU A 239 -5.71 9.51 9.14
CA LEU A 239 -5.25 10.89 9.27
C LEU A 239 -6.11 11.67 10.27
N GLY A 240 -7.44 11.52 10.21
CA GLY A 240 -8.36 12.14 11.17
C GLY A 240 -8.07 11.73 12.61
N VAL A 241 -7.78 10.45 12.85
CA VAL A 241 -7.39 9.97 14.18
C VAL A 241 -6.03 10.52 14.62
N ALA A 242 -5.05 10.59 13.72
CA ALA A 242 -3.75 11.21 13.98
C ALA A 242 -3.89 12.68 14.38
N CYS A 243 -4.64 13.47 13.60
CA CYS A 243 -4.95 14.87 13.88
C CYS A 243 -5.66 15.05 15.23
N LEU A 244 -6.62 14.16 15.55
CA LEU A 244 -7.32 14.19 16.83
C LEU A 244 -6.38 13.91 18.01
N GLY A 245 -5.48 12.93 17.87
CA GLY A 245 -4.46 12.63 18.88
C GLY A 245 -3.47 13.79 19.08
N ALA A 246 -3.04 14.43 17.99
CA ALA A 246 -2.20 15.62 18.03
C ALA A 246 -2.91 16.80 18.71
N PHE A 247 -4.18 17.05 18.37
CA PHE A 247 -5.00 18.10 18.97
C PHE A 247 -5.20 17.89 20.48
N LEU A 248 -5.49 16.65 20.92
CA LEU A 248 -5.64 16.34 22.35
C LEU A 248 -4.32 16.53 23.10
N THR A 249 -3.19 16.16 22.49
CA THR A 249 -1.85 16.39 23.04
C THR A 249 -1.57 17.88 23.21
N TRP A 250 -1.87 18.68 22.18
CA TRP A 250 -1.72 20.14 22.21
C TRP A 250 -2.58 20.80 23.31
N ARG A 251 -3.80 20.30 23.54
CA ARG A 251 -4.68 20.74 24.65
C ARG A 251 -4.22 20.25 26.03
N LYS A 252 -3.02 19.66 26.15
CA LYS A 252 -2.47 19.05 27.39
C LYS A 252 -3.41 18.00 28.00
N LYS A 253 -4.27 17.37 27.19
CA LYS A 253 -5.16 16.29 27.64
C LYS A 253 -4.45 14.96 27.43
N SER A 254 -4.42 14.12 28.47
CA SER A 254 -3.98 12.73 28.33
C SER A 254 -5.00 11.98 27.47
N TRP A 255 -4.69 11.77 26.20
CA TRP A 255 -5.53 11.01 25.26
C TRP A 255 -5.41 9.50 25.47
N VAL A 256 -4.25 9.03 25.92
CA VAL A 256 -3.97 7.61 26.22
C VAL A 256 -4.85 7.05 27.35
N SER A 257 -5.32 7.91 28.27
CA SER A 257 -6.23 7.51 29.34
C SER A 257 -7.72 7.52 28.95
N LYS A 258 -8.07 8.04 27.76
CA LYS A 258 -9.47 8.16 27.32
C LYS A 258 -9.94 6.88 26.65
N ARG A 259 -10.85 6.15 27.31
CA ARG A 259 -11.41 4.89 26.80
C ARG A 259 -12.01 5.00 25.39
N TRP A 260 -12.65 6.12 25.04
CA TRP A 260 -13.21 6.32 23.70
C TRP A 260 -12.11 6.41 22.63
N PHE A 261 -10.98 7.04 22.92
CA PHE A 261 -9.86 7.15 21.99
C PHE A 261 -9.16 5.80 21.83
N LEU A 262 -9.03 5.04 22.91
CA LEU A 262 -8.54 3.66 22.84
C LEU A 262 -9.43 2.79 21.95
N ARG A 263 -10.76 2.88 22.09
CA ARG A 263 -11.69 2.17 21.20
C ARG A 263 -11.55 2.60 19.74
N LEU A 264 -11.32 3.89 19.48
CA LEU A 264 -11.06 4.40 18.14
C LEU A 264 -9.78 3.78 17.54
N LEU A 265 -8.69 3.70 18.31
CA LEU A 265 -7.46 3.02 17.87
C LEU A 265 -7.68 1.53 17.57
N VAL A 266 -8.51 0.85 18.37
CA VAL A 266 -8.88 -0.55 18.11
C VAL A 266 -9.64 -0.69 16.78
N LEU A 267 -10.57 0.23 16.49
CA LEU A 267 -11.31 0.24 15.23
C LEU A 267 -10.42 0.57 14.03
N CYS A 268 -9.40 1.43 14.21
CA CYS A 268 -8.45 1.77 13.14
C CYS A 268 -7.38 0.71 12.89
N SER A 269 -7.15 -0.21 13.84
CA SER A 269 -6.17 -1.31 13.71
C SER A 269 -6.28 -2.09 12.38
N PRO A 270 -7.46 -2.60 11.96
CA PRO A 270 -7.59 -3.29 10.69
C PRO A 270 -7.55 -2.36 9.46
N LEU A 271 -7.82 -1.07 9.61
CA LEU A 271 -7.92 -0.14 8.46
C LEU A 271 -6.60 -0.03 7.70
N GLY A 272 -5.46 -0.09 8.40
CA GLY A 272 -4.15 -0.08 7.77
C GLY A 272 -3.96 -1.24 6.79
N PHE A 273 -4.28 -2.47 7.22
CA PHE A 273 -4.19 -3.65 6.36
C PHE A 273 -5.20 -3.59 5.22
N ILE A 274 -6.44 -3.16 5.49
CA ILE A 274 -7.46 -2.99 4.44
C ILE A 274 -6.96 -2.00 3.38
N ALA A 275 -6.41 -0.86 3.78
CA ALA A 275 -5.88 0.15 2.85
C ALA A 275 -4.71 -0.38 2.01
N VAL A 276 -3.81 -1.18 2.61
CA VAL A 276 -2.71 -1.80 1.89
C VAL A 276 -3.22 -2.79 0.85
N GLU A 277 -4.13 -3.70 1.23
CA GLU A 277 -4.70 -4.69 0.30
C GLU A 277 -5.46 -4.01 -0.84
N THR A 278 -6.28 -3.00 -0.55
CA THR A 278 -6.99 -2.28 -1.61
C THR A 278 -6.05 -1.45 -2.47
N GLY A 279 -4.97 -0.89 -1.93
CA GLY A 279 -3.92 -0.22 -2.71
C GLY A 279 -3.17 -1.17 -3.65
N TRP A 280 -2.92 -2.41 -3.20
CA TRP A 280 -2.38 -3.47 -4.07
C TRP A 280 -3.35 -3.84 -5.18
N VAL A 281 -4.64 -3.97 -4.88
CA VAL A 281 -5.67 -4.20 -5.91
C VAL A 281 -5.66 -3.05 -6.93
N VAL A 282 -5.58 -1.80 -6.49
CA VAL A 282 -5.50 -0.64 -7.39
C VAL A 282 -4.30 -0.74 -8.33
N THR A 283 -3.14 -1.09 -7.79
CA THR A 283 -1.89 -1.15 -8.56
C THR A 283 -1.87 -2.35 -9.52
N GLU A 284 -2.25 -3.53 -9.05
CA GLU A 284 -2.12 -4.80 -9.79
C GLU A 284 -3.30 -5.07 -10.71
N VAL A 285 -4.53 -4.94 -10.20
CA VAL A 285 -5.73 -5.12 -11.03
C VAL A 285 -5.85 -3.98 -12.03
N GLY A 286 -5.44 -2.77 -11.66
CA GLY A 286 -5.37 -1.65 -12.60
C GLY A 286 -4.30 -1.79 -13.68
N ARG A 287 -3.35 -2.74 -13.55
CA ARG A 287 -2.39 -3.08 -14.61
C ARG A 287 -2.97 -4.07 -15.62
N GLN A 288 -4.00 -4.83 -15.25
CA GLN A 288 -4.66 -5.75 -16.17
C GLN A 288 -5.15 -5.01 -17.42
N PRO A 289 -5.07 -5.63 -18.60
CA PRO A 289 -4.69 -7.02 -18.88
C PRO A 289 -3.19 -7.24 -19.13
N TRP A 290 -2.34 -6.31 -18.68
CA TRP A 290 -0.90 -6.37 -18.88
C TRP A 290 -0.20 -7.03 -17.69
N ILE A 291 0.74 -7.94 -17.96
CA ILE A 291 1.69 -8.40 -16.94
C ILE A 291 2.85 -7.42 -16.84
N ILE A 292 3.37 -7.01 -18.00
CA ILE A 292 4.31 -5.90 -18.17
C ILE A 292 3.59 -4.87 -19.04
N TYR A 293 3.34 -3.69 -18.48
CA TYR A 293 2.47 -2.68 -19.06
C TYR A 293 2.89 -2.32 -20.50
N ASN A 294 1.97 -2.43 -21.46
CA ASN A 294 2.18 -2.24 -22.91
C ASN A 294 3.23 -3.14 -23.59
N ILE A 295 3.75 -4.17 -22.91
CA ILE A 295 4.78 -5.06 -23.46
C ILE A 295 4.27 -6.49 -23.59
N MET A 296 3.64 -7.03 -22.53
CA MET A 296 3.18 -8.42 -22.50
C MET A 296 1.82 -8.50 -21.80
N ARG A 297 0.87 -9.20 -22.41
CA ARG A 297 -0.45 -9.45 -21.80
C ARG A 297 -0.39 -10.65 -20.86
N THR A 298 -1.25 -10.66 -19.85
CA THR A 298 -1.33 -11.75 -18.87
C THR A 298 -1.65 -13.10 -19.50
N LYS A 299 -2.50 -13.12 -20.53
CA LYS A 299 -2.85 -14.35 -21.28
C LYS A 299 -1.64 -15.03 -21.93
N ASP A 300 -0.62 -14.25 -22.32
CA ASP A 300 0.56 -14.73 -23.02
C ASP A 300 1.66 -15.19 -22.04
N ALA A 301 1.51 -14.89 -20.75
CA ALA A 301 2.43 -15.29 -19.68
C ALA A 301 2.04 -16.59 -18.97
N LEU A 302 0.93 -17.22 -19.38
CA LEU A 302 0.43 -18.46 -18.78
C LEU A 302 1.21 -19.67 -19.31
N THR A 303 1.47 -20.65 -18.43
CA THR A 303 2.02 -21.94 -18.83
C THR A 303 0.89 -22.92 -19.19
N PRO A 304 1.12 -23.90 -20.09
CA PRO A 304 0.10 -24.89 -20.47
C PRO A 304 -0.13 -25.97 -19.39
N MET A 305 0.21 -25.71 -18.13
CA MET A 305 0.16 -26.70 -17.05
C MET A 305 -1.31 -27.07 -16.75
N PRO A 306 -1.70 -28.35 -16.94
CA PRO A 306 -3.05 -28.78 -16.60
C PRO A 306 -3.23 -28.84 -15.08
N HIS A 307 -4.49 -28.77 -14.64
CA HIS A 307 -4.90 -28.97 -13.25
C HIS A 307 -4.35 -28.00 -12.21
N LEU A 308 -4.11 -26.74 -12.58
CA LEU A 308 -3.69 -25.67 -11.65
C LEU A 308 -4.66 -25.48 -10.45
N VAL A 309 -5.90 -25.96 -10.56
CA VAL A 309 -6.87 -25.99 -9.45
C VAL A 309 -6.35 -26.76 -8.22
N PHE A 310 -5.57 -27.83 -8.39
CA PHE A 310 -5.03 -28.59 -7.26
C PHE A 310 -4.00 -27.80 -6.44
N PRO A 311 -2.89 -27.29 -7.01
CA PRO A 311 -1.95 -26.46 -6.25
C PRO A 311 -2.65 -25.22 -5.69
N PHE A 312 -3.57 -24.59 -6.43
CA PHE A 312 -4.37 -23.48 -5.90
C PHE A 312 -5.11 -23.85 -4.62
N LEU A 313 -5.91 -24.93 -4.64
CA LEU A 313 -6.66 -25.38 -3.45
C LEU A 313 -5.74 -25.79 -2.29
N ILE A 314 -4.63 -26.46 -2.58
CA ILE A 314 -3.64 -26.86 -1.57
C ILE A 314 -3.04 -25.64 -0.88
N PHE A 315 -2.58 -24.65 -1.65
CA PHE A 315 -2.02 -23.42 -1.08
C PHE A 315 -3.09 -22.59 -0.37
N SER A 316 -4.32 -22.50 -0.89
CA SER A 316 -5.43 -21.84 -0.19
C SER A 316 -5.72 -22.50 1.16
N ALA A 317 -5.79 -23.84 1.21
CA ALA A 317 -6.01 -24.58 2.45
C ALA A 317 -4.85 -24.39 3.43
N LEU A 318 -3.61 -24.41 2.94
CA LEU A 318 -2.41 -24.14 3.74
C LEU A 318 -2.44 -22.74 4.34
N TYR A 319 -2.72 -21.70 3.54
CA TYR A 319 -2.78 -20.32 4.03
C TYR A 319 -3.93 -20.09 5.02
N PHE A 320 -5.09 -20.71 4.78
CA PHE A 320 -6.20 -20.67 5.74
C PHE A 320 -5.82 -21.34 7.07
N PHE A 321 -5.17 -22.51 7.01
CA PHE A 321 -4.66 -23.19 8.18
C PHE A 321 -3.62 -22.35 8.93
N LEU A 322 -2.61 -21.80 8.25
CA LEU A 322 -1.61 -20.93 8.85
C LEU A 322 -2.24 -19.68 9.47
N GLY A 323 -3.24 -19.08 8.82
CA GLY A 323 -4.01 -17.97 9.36
C GLY A 323 -4.69 -18.32 10.69
N ILE A 324 -5.35 -19.48 10.78
CA ILE A 324 -5.94 -19.97 12.03
C ILE A 324 -4.87 -20.14 13.12
N ILE A 325 -3.72 -20.73 12.79
CA ILE A 325 -2.62 -20.94 13.74
C ILE A 325 -2.09 -19.60 14.26
N VAL A 326 -1.87 -18.62 13.38
CA VAL A 326 -1.41 -17.28 13.78
C VAL A 326 -2.42 -16.62 14.71
N ILE A 327 -3.72 -16.63 14.36
CA ILE A 327 -4.78 -16.06 15.21
C ILE A 327 -4.82 -16.75 16.58
N TYR A 328 -4.73 -18.09 16.60
CA TYR A 328 -4.71 -18.86 17.85
C TYR A 328 -3.50 -18.50 18.72
N LEU A 329 -2.31 -18.43 18.15
CA LEU A 329 -1.08 -18.08 18.87
C LEU A 329 -1.12 -16.64 19.40
N LEU A 330 -1.57 -15.68 18.58
CA LEU A 330 -1.74 -14.29 19.00
C LEU A 330 -2.76 -14.19 20.14
N LYS A 331 -3.92 -14.85 20.04
CA LYS A 331 -4.92 -14.88 21.11
C LYS A 331 -4.36 -15.48 22.40
N LYS A 332 -3.56 -16.53 22.31
CA LYS A 332 -3.00 -17.23 23.49
C LYS A 332 -1.85 -16.47 24.16
N ARG A 333 -1.06 -15.71 23.39
CA ARG A 333 0.17 -15.07 23.88
C ARG A 333 0.02 -13.57 24.14
N VAL A 334 -0.91 -12.90 23.47
CA VAL A 334 -1.07 -11.44 23.53
C VAL A 334 -2.33 -11.00 24.29
N PHE A 335 -3.44 -11.74 24.20
CA PHE A 335 -4.76 -11.30 24.69
C PHE A 335 -5.27 -12.03 25.92
#